data_AF-A0A6M2E3L4-F1
#
_entry.id   AF-A0A6M2E3L4-F1
#
_cell.length_a   1.000
_cell.length_b   1.000
_cell.length_c   1.000
_cell.angle_alpha   90.00
_cell.angle_beta   90.00
_cell.angle_gamma   90.00
#
_symmetry.space_group_name_H-M   'P 1'
#
loop_
_entity.id
_entity.type
_entity.pdbx_description
1 polymer ?
#
loop_
_entity_poly.entity_id
_entity_poly.type
_entity_poly.pdbx_seq_one_letter_code
_entity_poly.pdbx_strand_id
1 'polypeptide(L)'
;VFSTHQFRRRFNGNPVHFLVLRMDSSFLLWIGSQSGSMKNLAVAMSTAYDRAPIASCLMGDASDLTSSALASKLSKRTGCQVFVS
;
A
#
# COMPACT_ATOMS: atom_id res chain seq x y z
N VAL A 1 15.72 -10.21 0.58
CA VAL A 1 15.11 -11.20 1.52
C VAL A 1 13.75 -10.69 1.96
N PHE A 2 12.71 -11.54 1.90
CA PHE A 2 11.36 -11.17 2.31
C PHE A 2 11.23 -11.15 3.83
N SER A 3 10.60 -10.11 4.39
CA SER A 3 10.30 -10.02 5.82
C SER A 3 8.90 -9.49 6.05
N THR A 4 8.21 -10.06 7.03
CA THR A 4 6.84 -9.70 7.36
C THR A 4 6.78 -8.99 8.71
N HIS A 5 5.98 -7.92 8.80
CA HIS A 5 5.66 -7.24 10.05
C HIS A 5 4.15 -7.04 10.15
N GLN A 6 3.58 -7.37 11.30
CA GLN A 6 2.14 -7.26 11.56
C GLN A 6 1.90 -6.49 12.84
N PHE A 7 0.92 -5.59 12.82
CA PHE A 7 0.47 -4.90 14.01
C PHE A 7 -1.01 -4.53 13.89
N ARG A 8 -1.63 -4.25 15.03
CA ARG A 8 -3.03 -3.86 15.13
C ARG A 8 -3.13 -2.56 15.91
N ARG A 9 -3.96 -1.63 15.43
CA ARG A 9 -4.23 -0.37 16.13
C ARG A 9 -5.73 -0.10 16.16
N ARG A 10 -6.22 0.50 17.24
CA ARG A 10 -7.62 0.94 17.33
C ARG A 10 -7.73 2.39 16.86
N PHE A 11 -8.69 2.65 15.99
CA PHE A 11 -9.09 3.99 15.56
C PHE A 11 -10.58 4.15 15.89
N ASN A 12 -10.93 5.10 16.75
CA ASN A 12 -12.31 5.31 17.22
C ASN A 12 -12.98 4.01 17.71
N GLY A 13 -12.25 3.20 18.48
CA GLY A 13 -12.72 1.90 18.98
C GLY A 13 -12.60 0.74 17.99
N ASN A 14 -12.55 1.02 16.68
CA ASN A 14 -12.47 0.01 15.62
C ASN A 14 -11.04 -0.52 15.45
N PRO A 15 -10.82 -1.84 15.54
CA PRO A 15 -9.52 -2.42 15.28
C PRO A 15 -9.19 -2.45 13.79
N VAL A 16 -8.03 -1.89 13.44
CA VAL A 16 -7.45 -1.94 12.10
C VAL A 16 -6.18 -2.77 12.17
N HIS A 17 -6.07 -3.73 11.25
CA HIS A 17 -4.94 -4.62 11.11
C HIS A 17 -4.04 -4.12 9.98
N PHE A 18 -2.74 -4.19 10.21
CA PHE A 18 -1.72 -3.81 9.26
C PHE A 18 -0.79 -5.00 9.05
N LEU A 19 -0.53 -5.31 7.78
CA LEU A 19 0.46 -6.29 7.36
C LEU A 19 1.42 -5.60 6.40
N VAL A 20 2.70 -5.67 6.69
CA VAL A 20 3.77 -5.17 5.83
C VAL A 20 4.62 -6.34 5.38
N LEU A 21 4.73 -6.54 4.07
CA LEU A 21 5.69 -7.44 3.46
C LEU A 21 6.80 -6.61 2.82
N ARG A 22 7.97 -6.61 3.44
CA ARG A 22 9.17 -5.95 2.93
C ARG A 22 9.88 -6.84 1.92
N MET A 23 10.28 -6.23 0.81
CA MET A 23 11.14 -6.77 -0.24
C MET A 23 12.38 -5.88 -0.36
N ASP A 24 13.25 -6.12 -1.35
CA ASP A 24 14.56 -5.43 -1.42
C ASP A 24 14.41 -3.91 -1.67
N SER A 25 13.69 -3.52 -2.72
CA SER A 25 13.44 -2.11 -3.08
C SER A 25 11.94 -1.79 -3.16
N SER A 26 11.13 -2.57 -2.43
CA SER A 26 9.68 -2.43 -2.41
C SER A 26 9.06 -2.98 -1.14
N PHE A 27 7.80 -2.64 -0.90
CA PHE A 27 6.99 -3.31 0.12
C PHE A 27 5.51 -3.33 -0.26
N LEU A 28 4.79 -4.29 0.32
CA LEU A 28 3.33 -4.33 0.30
C LEU A 28 2.80 -3.95 1.67
N LEU A 29 1.83 -3.04 1.69
CA LEU A 29 1.05 -2.66 2.87
C LEU A 29 -0.40 -3.11 2.66
N TRP A 30 -0.88 -3.99 3.52
CA TRP A 30 -2.30 -4.33 3.59
C TRP A 30 -2.91 -3.72 4.84
N ILE A 31 -4.07 -3.08 4.67
CA ILE A 31 -4.85 -2.43 5.72
C ILE A 31 -6.26 -3.02 5.67
N GLY A 32 -6.70 -3.62 6.77
CA GLY A 32 -8.04 -4.19 6.79
C GLY A 32 -8.59 -4.49 8.16
N SER A 33 -9.83 -4.99 8.15
CA SER A 33 -10.49 -5.59 9.30
C SER A 33 -10.32 -7.11 9.28
N GLN A 34 -10.92 -7.81 10.24
CA GLN A 34 -10.65 -9.20 10.59
C GLN A 34 -10.77 -10.23 9.45
N SER A 35 -11.45 -9.92 8.33
CA SER A 35 -11.74 -10.88 7.27
C SER A 35 -10.66 -11.04 6.19
N GLY A 36 -9.48 -10.41 6.34
CA GLY A 36 -8.28 -10.78 5.58
C GLY A 36 -8.40 -10.82 4.05
N SER A 37 -9.23 -9.95 3.45
CA SER A 37 -9.44 -9.94 1.99
C SER A 37 -8.72 -8.75 1.33
N MET A 38 -7.91 -9.01 0.32
CA MET A 38 -7.44 -7.96 -0.62
C MET A 38 -8.52 -7.74 -1.67
N LYS A 39 -9.13 -6.55 -1.70
CA LYS A 39 -10.20 -6.20 -2.66
C LYS A 39 -9.83 -5.04 -3.59
N ASN A 40 -8.95 -4.15 -3.13
CA ASN A 40 -8.49 -3.00 -3.90
C ASN A 40 -6.97 -2.87 -3.77
N LEU A 41 -6.22 -3.41 -4.73
CA LEU A 41 -4.76 -3.40 -4.75
C LEU A 41 -4.26 -2.37 -5.76
N ALA A 42 -3.42 -1.46 -5.31
CA ALA A 42 -2.72 -0.51 -6.17
C ALA A 42 -1.20 -0.58 -5.97
N VAL A 43 -0.46 -0.12 -6.98
CA VAL A 43 1.00 0.02 -6.93
C VAL A 43 1.40 1.43 -7.29
N ALA A 44 2.46 1.95 -6.68
CA ALA A 44 3.09 3.18 -7.11
C ALA A 44 4.62 3.10 -7.06
N MET A 45 5.26 3.79 -8.00
CA MET A 45 6.72 3.90 -8.05
C MET A 45 7.13 5.26 -8.63
N SER A 46 8.25 5.79 -8.13
CA SER A 46 8.92 6.92 -8.77
C SER A 46 9.56 6.49 -10.09
N THR A 47 9.56 7.38 -11.08
CA THR A 47 10.26 7.17 -12.35
C THR A 47 11.34 8.23 -12.52
N ALA A 48 12.27 8.02 -13.44
CA ALA A 48 13.29 9.02 -13.76
C ALA A 48 12.72 10.26 -14.48
N TYR A 49 11.48 10.18 -14.99
CA TYR A 49 10.88 11.18 -15.86
C TYR A 49 10.02 12.21 -15.11
N ASP A 50 9.50 11.84 -13.95
CA ASP A 50 8.61 12.71 -13.16
C ASP A 50 9.02 12.73 -11.67
N ARG A 51 8.84 13.90 -11.03
CA ARG A 51 9.01 14.07 -9.58
C ARG A 51 7.88 13.45 -8.79
N ALA A 52 6.71 13.25 -9.41
CA ALA A 52 5.59 12.56 -8.80
C ALA A 52 5.66 11.04 -9.08
N PRO A 53 5.41 10.17 -8.08
CA PRO A 53 5.29 8.73 -8.35
C PRO A 53 4.06 8.43 -9.20
N ILE A 54 4.24 7.55 -10.17
CA ILE A 54 3.14 7.02 -11.00
C ILE A 54 2.46 5.91 -10.21
N ALA A 55 1.12 5.97 -10.13
CA ALA A 55 0.30 4.95 -9.46
C ALA A 55 -0.63 4.27 -10.46
N SER A 56 -0.90 2.99 -10.24
CA SER A 56 -1.84 2.19 -11.03
C SER A 56 -2.67 1.29 -10.13
N CYS A 57 -3.96 1.14 -10.45
CA CYS A 57 -4.82 0.15 -9.80
C CYS A 57 -4.62 -1.21 -10.49
N LEU A 58 -4.26 -2.23 -9.72
CA LEU A 58 -4.02 -3.59 -10.19
C LEU A 58 -5.25 -4.48 -10.03
N MET A 59 -6.07 -4.22 -9.02
CA MET A 59 -7.26 -5.00 -8.71
C MET A 59 -8.27 -4.13 -7.96
N GLY A 60 -9.56 -4.25 -8.29
CA GLY A 60 -10.63 -3.45 -7.70
C GLY A 60 -11.18 -2.41 -8.66
N ASP A 61 -11.97 -1.47 -8.13
CA ASP A 61 -12.52 -0.35 -8.92
C ASP A 61 -11.45 0.72 -9.10
N ALA A 62 -11.06 1.00 -10.35
CA ALA A 62 -10.08 2.03 -10.69
C ALA A 62 -10.55 3.45 -10.33
N SER A 63 -11.86 3.64 -10.14
CA SER A 63 -12.45 4.91 -9.69
C SER A 63 -12.21 5.17 -8.19
N ASP A 64 -11.97 4.12 -7.40
CA ASP A 64 -11.58 4.23 -6.00
C ASP A 64 -10.08 4.52 -5.89
N LEU A 65 -9.76 5.80 -5.73
CA LEU A 65 -8.39 6.30 -5.67
C LEU A 65 -7.72 6.11 -4.30
N THR A 66 -8.36 5.45 -3.34
CA THR A 66 -7.85 5.34 -1.96
C THR A 66 -6.49 4.62 -1.93
N SER A 67 -6.42 3.41 -2.49
CA SER A 67 -5.20 2.60 -2.51
C SER A 67 -4.11 3.25 -3.37
N SER A 68 -4.45 3.79 -4.53
CA SER A 68 -3.49 4.41 -5.46
C SER A 68 -2.91 5.72 -4.90
N ALA A 69 -3.74 6.56 -4.28
CA ALA A 69 -3.27 7.79 -3.63
C ALA A 69 -2.36 7.49 -2.43
N LEU A 70 -2.68 6.47 -1.62
CA LEU A 70 -1.84 6.06 -0.50
C LEU A 70 -0.52 5.46 -0.98
N ALA A 71 -0.55 4.60 -2.00
CA ALA A 71 0.65 4.03 -2.61
C ALA A 71 1.58 5.13 -3.14
N SER A 72 1.03 6.13 -3.86
CA SER A 72 1.82 7.26 -4.40
C SER A 72 2.48 8.07 -3.27
N LYS A 73 1.73 8.42 -2.21
CA LYS A 73 2.29 9.16 -1.06
C LYS A 73 3.42 8.39 -0.37
N LEU A 74 3.24 7.08 -0.19
CA LEU A 74 4.25 6.23 0.45
C LEU A 74 5.48 6.03 -0.45
N SER A 75 5.29 5.82 -1.75
CA SER A 75 6.40 5.71 -2.70
C SER A 75 7.22 7.00 -2.75
N LYS A 76 6.56 8.17 -2.77
CA LYS A 76 7.23 9.47 -2.70
C LYS A 76 8.07 9.63 -1.43
N ARG A 77 7.54 9.19 -0.29
CA ARG A 77 8.18 9.34 1.02
C ARG A 77 9.34 8.35 1.24
N THR A 78 9.23 7.15 0.69
CA THR A 78 10.18 6.06 0.95
C THR A 78 11.23 5.92 -0.14
N GLY A 79 10.96 6.43 -1.36
CA GLY A 79 11.84 6.25 -2.51
C GLY A 79 11.78 4.84 -3.13
N CYS A 80 10.83 4.00 -2.69
CA CYS A 80 10.68 2.62 -3.14
C CYS A 80 9.35 2.40 -3.87
N GLN A 81 9.23 1.26 -4.56
CA GLN A 81 7.94 0.82 -5.11
C GLN A 81 7.03 0.33 -3.97
N VAL A 82 5.78 0.76 -3.96
CA VAL A 82 4.84 0.45 -2.87
C VAL A 82 3.57 -0.16 -3.43
N PHE A 83 3.16 -1.30 -2.87
CA PHE A 83 1.86 -1.91 -3.09
C PHE A 83 0.96 -1.60 -1.89
N VAL A 84 -0.30 -1.24 -2.12
CA VAL A 84 -1.28 -0.93 -1.08
C VAL A 84 -2.58 -1.67 -1.36
N SER A 85 -3.09 -2.39 -0.35
CA SER A 85 -4.44 -2.97 -0.36
C SER A 85 -5.22 -2.68 0.91
#